data_AF-A0A6F8ZEC4-F1
#
_entry.id   AF-A0A6F8ZEC4-F1
#
_cell.length_a   1.000
_cell.length_b   1.000
_cell.length_c   1.000
_cell.angle_alpha   90.00
_cell.angle_beta   90.00
_cell.angle_gamma   90.00
#
_symmetry.space_group_name_H-M   'P 1'
#
loop_
_entity.id
_entity.type
_entity.pdbx_description
1 polymer ?
#
loop_
_entity_poly.entity_id
_entity_poly.type
_entity_poly.pdbx_seq_one_letter_code
_entity_poly.pdbx_strand_id
1 'polypeptide(L)'
;MATDQVTPGPYPGGVPTPTEVDCIWVDKVFGSCQKDVTVNATTPAPSLTCTSLVSVSCGTPVCTFLNAVPGSNSVNTLSWLLNVPIGFTCNDGTTGSVTATAQVVASLYNPPGTTPECLPFSVNCAATVVAGTVYATATVCLELKTVARVQLLVPTYGYCVEPPCQVAAVCPSPFPPQQGG
;
A
#
# COMPACT_ATOMS: atom_id res chain seq x y z
N MET A 1 5.23 -9.53 -17.01
CA MET A 1 6.64 -9.30 -16.66
C MET A 1 6.81 -9.76 -15.23
N ALA A 2 7.54 -10.85 -15.00
CA ALA A 2 7.85 -11.31 -13.65
C ALA A 2 8.97 -10.42 -13.10
N THR A 3 8.73 -9.73 -11.99
CA THR A 3 9.79 -9.07 -11.24
C THR A 3 10.64 -10.15 -10.58
N ASP A 4 11.92 -10.25 -10.96
CA ASP A 4 12.88 -11.08 -10.24
C ASP A 4 12.90 -10.63 -8.78
N GLN A 5 12.39 -11.50 -7.91
CA GLN A 5 12.43 -11.27 -6.47
C GLN A 5 13.90 -11.34 -6.05
N VAL A 6 14.51 -10.19 -5.77
CA VAL A 6 15.85 -10.11 -5.18
C VAL A 6 15.75 -10.71 -3.77
N THR A 7 16.16 -11.97 -3.65
CA THR A 7 16.27 -12.65 -2.35
C THR A 7 17.70 -12.48 -1.84
N PRO A 8 17.91 -12.23 -0.53
CA PRO A 8 19.23 -12.32 0.06
C PRO A 8 19.83 -13.69 -0.24
N GLY A 9 20.99 -13.71 -0.89
CA GLY A 9 21.69 -14.93 -1.25
C GLY A 9 22.30 -15.63 -0.02
N PRO A 10 22.53 -16.94 -0.09
CA PRO A 10 23.23 -17.66 0.97
C PRO A 10 24.66 -17.14 1.16
N TYR A 11 25.18 -17.22 2.39
CA TYR A 11 26.57 -16.88 2.72
C TYR A 11 27.40 -18.18 2.78
N PRO A 12 28.03 -18.63 1.68
CA PRO A 12 28.61 -19.98 1.57
C PRO A 12 29.78 -20.26 2.53
N GLY A 13 30.42 -19.22 3.08
CA GLY A 13 31.49 -19.35 4.08
C GLY A 13 31.01 -19.45 5.53
N GLY A 14 29.69 -19.45 5.76
CA GLY A 14 29.11 -19.28 7.09
C GLY A 14 29.05 -17.81 7.49
N VAL A 15 28.08 -17.49 8.35
CA VAL A 15 27.91 -16.13 8.87
C VAL A 15 29.14 -15.79 9.74
N PRO A 16 29.87 -14.69 9.47
CA PRO A 16 31.01 -14.28 10.30
C PRO A 16 30.58 -14.10 11.76
N THR A 17 31.51 -14.06 12.71
CA THR A 17 31.15 -13.63 14.06
C THR A 17 30.80 -12.13 14.02
N PRO A 18 29.67 -11.70 14.60
CA PRO A 18 29.32 -10.30 14.68
C PRO A 18 30.42 -9.51 15.42
N THR A 19 30.80 -8.36 14.88
CA THR A 19 31.79 -7.46 15.49
C THR A 19 31.16 -6.56 16.56
N GLU A 20 29.87 -6.25 16.40
CA GLU A 20 29.10 -5.40 17.30
C GLU A 20 27.61 -5.73 17.22
N VAL A 21 26.84 -5.18 18.16
CA VAL A 21 25.37 -5.24 18.16
C VAL A 21 24.85 -3.82 18.00
N ASP A 22 24.12 -3.58 16.92
CA ASP A 22 23.47 -2.29 16.69
C ASP A 22 22.00 -2.32 17.12
N CYS A 23 21.54 -1.20 17.65
CA CYS A 23 20.22 -0.99 18.21
C CYS A 23 19.39 -0.11 17.28
N ILE A 24 18.61 -0.72 16.38
CA ILE A 24 17.85 0.02 15.37
C ILE A 24 16.36 0.09 15.73
N TRP A 25 15.77 1.27 15.50
CA TRP A 25 14.32 1.45 15.60
C TRP A 25 13.68 1.21 14.23
N VAL A 26 12.79 0.23 14.15
CA VAL A 26 12.08 -0.13 12.91
C VAL A 26 10.59 -0.33 13.15
N ASP A 27 9.82 -0.23 12.08
CA ASP A 27 8.44 -0.70 12.06
C ASP A 27 8.42 -2.15 11.58
N LYS A 28 8.31 -3.08 12.52
CA LYS A 28 8.31 -4.52 12.22
C LYS A 28 6.91 -4.94 11.79
N VAL A 29 6.82 -5.58 10.62
CA VAL A 29 5.58 -6.24 10.14
C VAL A 29 5.46 -7.62 10.79
N PHE A 30 4.30 -7.89 11.42
CA PHE A 30 4.01 -9.15 12.13
C PHE A 30 3.15 -10.10 11.30
N GLY A 31 2.21 -9.56 10.53
CA GLY A 31 1.43 -10.27 9.54
C GLY A 31 1.10 -9.34 8.38
N SER A 32 1.07 -9.86 7.17
CA SER A 32 0.66 -9.13 5.98
C SER A 32 -0.16 -10.02 5.04
N CYS A 33 -1.09 -9.42 4.33
CA CYS A 33 -1.89 -10.04 3.29
C CYS A 33 -2.16 -9.02 2.20
N GLN A 34 -1.85 -9.38 0.96
CA GLN A 34 -2.23 -8.62 -0.22
C GLN A 34 -3.45 -9.25 -0.88
N LYS A 35 -4.42 -8.43 -1.26
CA LYS A 35 -5.58 -8.91 -2.04
C LYS A 35 -6.25 -7.78 -2.80
N ASP A 36 -6.91 -8.18 -3.88
CA ASP A 36 -7.81 -7.31 -4.63
C ASP A 36 -9.20 -7.31 -3.99
N VAL A 37 -9.78 -6.12 -3.86
CA VAL A 37 -11.14 -5.92 -3.37
C VAL A 37 -11.92 -5.16 -4.44
N THR A 38 -12.97 -5.78 -4.95
CA THR A 38 -13.91 -5.14 -5.87
C THR A 38 -15.12 -4.64 -5.08
N VAL A 39 -15.40 -3.35 -5.21
CA VAL A 39 -16.52 -2.66 -4.57
C VAL A 39 -17.44 -2.08 -5.63
N ASN A 40 -18.74 -2.11 -5.37
CA ASN A 40 -19.76 -1.60 -6.28
C ASN A 40 -20.57 -0.52 -5.58
N ALA A 41 -21.03 0.46 -6.35
CA ALA A 41 -21.99 1.45 -5.91
C ALA A 41 -22.93 1.82 -7.05
N THR A 42 -24.11 2.32 -6.67
CA THR A 42 -25.06 2.88 -7.61
C THR A 42 -25.47 4.26 -7.18
N THR A 43 -25.75 5.13 -8.15
CA THR A 43 -26.31 6.46 -7.92
C THR A 43 -27.17 6.85 -9.10
N PRO A 44 -28.22 7.67 -8.93
CA PRO A 44 -28.93 8.25 -10.07
C PRO A 44 -27.98 9.03 -10.98
N ALA A 45 -28.24 9.00 -12.28
CA ALA A 45 -27.55 9.86 -13.22
C ALA A 45 -27.82 11.34 -12.86
N PRO A 46 -26.81 12.23 -12.96
CA PRO A 46 -26.95 13.64 -12.57
C PRO A 46 -27.93 14.42 -13.44
N SER A 47 -28.28 13.88 -14.62
CA SER A 47 -29.23 14.46 -15.56
C SER A 47 -30.02 13.34 -16.27
N LEU A 48 -31.19 13.70 -16.82
CA LEU A 48 -31.98 12.80 -17.67
C LEU A 48 -31.35 12.56 -19.05
N THR A 49 -30.42 13.43 -19.45
CA THR A 49 -29.71 13.38 -20.74
C THR A 49 -28.40 12.60 -20.69
N CYS A 50 -27.95 12.22 -19.48
CA CYS A 50 -26.82 11.34 -19.27
C CYS A 50 -27.19 9.90 -19.67
N THR A 51 -26.85 9.53 -20.90
CA THR A 51 -27.09 8.18 -21.44
C THR A 51 -25.82 7.36 -21.58
N SER A 52 -24.66 8.01 -21.54
CA SER A 52 -23.34 7.36 -21.57
C SER A 52 -22.31 8.18 -20.80
N LEU A 53 -21.22 7.52 -20.40
CA LEU A 53 -20.11 8.15 -19.68
C LEU A 53 -18.92 8.35 -20.63
N VAL A 54 -18.36 9.56 -20.60
CA VAL A 54 -17.19 9.94 -21.40
C VAL A 54 -15.90 9.71 -20.63
N SER A 55 -15.93 9.89 -19.32
CA SER A 55 -14.78 9.65 -18.44
C SER A 55 -15.22 9.11 -17.09
N VAL A 56 -14.34 8.30 -16.51
CA VAL A 56 -14.46 7.75 -15.15
C VAL A 56 -13.10 7.93 -14.48
N SER A 57 -13.11 8.38 -13.23
CA SER A 57 -11.90 8.58 -12.44
C SER A 57 -12.07 8.02 -11.03
N CYS A 58 -10.95 7.60 -10.45
CA CYS A 58 -10.88 7.19 -9.06
C CYS A 58 -10.37 8.33 -8.20
N GLY A 59 -11.04 8.57 -7.07
CA GLY A 59 -10.43 9.29 -5.95
C GLY A 59 -9.50 8.38 -5.16
N THR A 60 -8.79 8.98 -4.20
CA THR A 60 -7.91 8.25 -3.28
C THR A 60 -8.73 7.32 -2.40
N PRO A 61 -8.51 5.99 -2.43
CA PRO A 61 -9.15 5.08 -1.50
C PRO A 61 -8.75 5.39 -0.06
N VAL A 62 -9.71 5.36 0.85
CA VAL A 62 -9.48 5.54 2.29
C VAL A 62 -9.88 4.26 3.01
N CYS A 63 -9.02 3.81 3.91
CA CYS A 63 -9.20 2.57 4.64
C CYS A 63 -9.17 2.86 6.14
N THR A 64 -10.29 2.61 6.82
CA THR A 64 -10.42 2.91 8.26
C THR A 64 -10.53 1.61 9.03
N PHE A 65 -9.66 1.40 10.02
CA PHE A 65 -9.78 0.23 10.89
C PHE A 65 -11.10 0.27 11.68
N LEU A 66 -11.81 -0.85 11.72
CA LEU A 66 -13.09 -0.97 12.42
C LEU A 66 -12.93 -1.73 13.73
N ASN A 67 -12.54 -3.00 13.66
CA ASN A 67 -12.46 -3.86 14.82
C ASN A 67 -11.53 -5.06 14.60
N ALA A 68 -11.15 -5.68 15.72
CA ALA A 68 -10.47 -6.96 15.77
C ALA A 68 -11.34 -7.97 16.53
N VAL A 69 -11.49 -9.16 15.97
CA VAL A 69 -12.09 -10.32 16.65
C VAL A 69 -10.93 -11.25 17.05
N PRO A 70 -10.71 -11.47 18.35
CA PRO A 70 -9.62 -12.33 18.82
C PRO A 70 -9.74 -13.76 18.29
N GLY A 71 -8.63 -14.32 17.83
CA GLY A 71 -8.51 -15.73 17.48
C GLY A 71 -7.45 -16.46 18.32
N SER A 72 -7.00 -17.61 17.85
CA SER A 72 -5.98 -18.40 18.54
C SER A 72 -4.58 -17.89 18.22
N ASN A 73 -3.65 -18.03 19.17
CA ASN A 73 -2.23 -17.70 19.00
C ASN A 73 -1.97 -16.27 18.47
N SER A 74 -2.76 -15.29 18.92
CA SER A 74 -2.72 -13.89 18.46
C SER A 74 -2.98 -13.71 16.96
N VAL A 75 -3.57 -14.69 16.27
CA VAL A 75 -4.10 -14.51 14.93
C VAL A 75 -5.52 -13.99 15.06
N ASN A 76 -5.70 -12.69 14.84
CA ASN A 76 -7.00 -12.02 15.00
C ASN A 76 -7.63 -11.76 13.62
N THR A 77 -8.95 -11.80 13.55
CA THR A 77 -9.69 -11.37 12.36
C THR A 77 -9.91 -9.87 12.46
N LEU A 78 -9.25 -9.13 11.58
CA LEU A 78 -9.25 -7.68 11.53
C LEU A 78 -10.21 -7.21 10.43
N SER A 79 -10.95 -6.14 10.69
CA SER A 79 -11.85 -5.52 9.72
C SER A 79 -11.49 -4.06 9.47
N TRP A 80 -11.65 -3.64 8.22
CA TRP A 80 -11.53 -2.26 7.78
C TRP A 80 -12.74 -1.85 6.95
N LEU A 81 -13.07 -0.58 6.97
CA LEU A 81 -13.99 0.06 6.05
C LEU A 81 -13.18 0.67 4.91
N LEU A 82 -13.33 0.13 3.71
CA LEU A 82 -12.78 0.70 2.49
C LEU A 82 -13.81 1.64 1.86
N ASN A 83 -13.42 2.89 1.63
CA ASN A 83 -14.19 3.88 0.88
C ASN A 83 -13.41 4.28 -0.37
N VAL A 84 -14.04 4.16 -1.54
CA VAL A 84 -13.46 4.52 -2.84
C VAL A 84 -14.35 5.56 -3.51
N PRO A 85 -13.93 6.83 -3.57
CA PRO A 85 -14.63 7.84 -4.35
C PRO A 85 -14.49 7.53 -5.84
N ILE A 86 -15.60 7.57 -6.59
CA ILE A 86 -15.63 7.36 -8.03
C ILE A 86 -16.28 8.58 -8.66
N GLY A 87 -15.53 9.30 -9.50
CA GLY A 87 -16.03 10.43 -10.30
C GLY A 87 -16.35 9.97 -11.72
N PHE A 88 -17.35 10.59 -12.34
CA PHE A 88 -17.70 10.31 -13.74
C PHE A 88 -18.26 11.55 -14.43
N THR A 89 -18.06 11.63 -15.74
CA THR A 89 -18.59 12.70 -16.60
C THR A 89 -19.48 12.08 -17.67
N CYS A 90 -20.69 12.61 -17.80
CA CYS A 90 -21.68 12.21 -18.78
C CYS A 90 -21.41 12.85 -20.16
N ASN A 91 -22.04 12.30 -21.20
CA ASN A 91 -21.98 12.79 -22.57
C ASN A 91 -22.53 14.21 -22.77
N ASP A 92 -23.38 14.69 -21.87
CA ASP A 92 -23.91 16.05 -21.87
C ASP A 92 -23.03 17.04 -21.09
N GLY A 93 -21.86 16.60 -20.61
CA GLY A 93 -20.91 17.39 -19.84
C GLY A 93 -21.22 17.49 -18.34
N THR A 94 -22.32 16.93 -17.87
CA THR A 94 -22.61 16.90 -16.43
C THR A 94 -21.68 15.93 -15.70
N THR A 95 -21.29 16.28 -14.48
CA THR A 95 -20.41 15.47 -13.65
C THR A 95 -21.17 14.93 -12.45
N GLY A 96 -20.86 13.70 -12.07
CA GLY A 96 -21.36 13.09 -10.84
C GLY A 96 -20.26 12.36 -10.09
N SER A 97 -20.58 11.96 -8.86
CA SER A 97 -19.70 11.15 -8.04
C SER A 97 -20.50 10.21 -7.16
N VAL A 98 -19.91 9.06 -6.85
CA VAL A 98 -20.43 8.11 -5.87
C VAL A 98 -19.27 7.53 -5.08
N THR A 99 -19.49 7.26 -3.79
CA THR A 99 -18.51 6.56 -2.97
C THR A 99 -18.92 5.10 -2.87
N ALA A 100 -18.07 4.20 -3.34
CA ALA A 100 -18.23 2.77 -3.13
C ALA A 100 -17.60 2.36 -1.81
N THR A 101 -18.32 1.57 -1.01
CA THR A 101 -17.91 1.19 0.33
C THR A 101 -17.97 -0.31 0.51
N ALA A 102 -16.97 -0.91 1.13
CA ALA A 102 -17.00 -2.31 1.54
C ALA A 102 -16.26 -2.55 2.84
N GLN A 103 -16.72 -3.55 3.59
CA GLN A 103 -15.96 -4.09 4.70
C GLN A 103 -14.94 -5.10 4.17
N VAL A 104 -13.68 -4.88 4.52
CA VAL A 104 -12.55 -5.74 4.17
C VAL A 104 -12.10 -6.47 5.41
N VAL A 105 -11.98 -7.80 5.34
CA VAL A 105 -11.54 -8.63 6.47
C VAL A 105 -10.30 -9.44 6.15
N ALA A 106 -9.41 -9.62 7.12
CA ALA A 106 -8.28 -10.55 7.02
C ALA A 106 -7.91 -11.10 8.40
N SER A 107 -7.49 -12.36 8.46
CA SER A 107 -6.94 -12.96 9.66
C SER A 107 -5.42 -12.83 9.63
N LEU A 108 -4.87 -12.02 10.54
CA LEU A 108 -3.44 -11.69 10.58
C LEU A 108 -2.88 -11.92 11.99
N TYR A 109 -1.60 -12.26 12.07
CA TYR A 109 -0.88 -12.26 13.35
C TYR A 109 -0.80 -10.83 13.89
N ASN A 110 -1.48 -10.59 15.00
CA ASN A 110 -1.73 -9.29 15.62
C ASN A 110 -1.55 -9.40 17.14
N PRO A 111 -0.32 -9.61 17.64
CA PRO A 111 -0.06 -9.64 19.07
C PRO A 111 -0.30 -8.26 19.70
N PRO A 112 -0.50 -8.18 21.03
CA PRO A 112 -0.61 -6.92 21.75
C PRO A 112 0.56 -5.97 21.44
N GLY A 113 0.25 -4.68 21.28
CA GLY A 113 1.24 -3.65 20.91
C GLY A 113 1.44 -3.47 19.40
N THR A 114 0.70 -4.20 18.55
CA THR A 114 0.69 -3.97 17.11
C THR A 114 -0.51 -3.13 16.67
N THR A 115 -0.32 -2.36 15.61
CA THR A 115 -1.31 -1.50 14.96
C THR A 115 -1.70 -2.09 13.60
N PRO A 116 -2.99 -2.37 13.37
CA PRO A 116 -3.50 -2.73 12.04
C PRO A 116 -3.41 -1.58 11.05
N GLU A 117 -2.92 -1.86 9.84
CA GLU A 117 -2.83 -0.92 8.73
C GLU A 117 -3.48 -1.52 7.47
N CYS A 118 -4.09 -0.65 6.67
CA CYS A 118 -4.62 -0.98 5.35
C CYS A 118 -4.09 0.04 4.35
N LEU A 119 -3.30 -0.42 3.38
CA LEU A 119 -2.61 0.41 2.41
C LEU A 119 -3.11 0.10 0.99
N PRO A 120 -3.80 1.04 0.34
CA PRO A 120 -4.14 0.93 -1.07
C PRO A 120 -2.91 1.17 -1.95
N PHE A 121 -2.57 0.23 -2.82
CA PHE A 121 -1.46 0.36 -3.77
C PHE A 121 -1.89 0.83 -5.15
N SER A 122 -3.04 0.34 -5.61
CA SER A 122 -3.60 0.67 -6.92
C SER A 122 -5.11 0.67 -6.86
N VAL A 123 -5.73 1.47 -7.72
CA VAL A 123 -7.17 1.55 -7.86
C VAL A 123 -7.55 1.69 -9.33
N ASN A 124 -8.54 0.91 -9.73
CA ASN A 124 -9.11 0.93 -11.08
C ASN A 124 -10.61 1.10 -10.95
N CYS A 125 -11.18 2.10 -11.64
CA CYS A 125 -12.62 2.38 -11.60
C CYS A 125 -13.21 2.22 -12.99
N ALA A 126 -14.40 1.67 -13.02
CA ALA A 126 -15.25 1.61 -14.20
C ALA A 126 -16.65 2.05 -13.78
N ALA A 127 -17.38 2.67 -14.70
CA ALA A 127 -18.77 2.97 -14.50
C ALA A 127 -19.53 2.89 -15.82
N THR A 128 -20.81 2.59 -15.73
CA THR A 128 -21.74 2.60 -16.87
C THR A 128 -23.07 3.19 -16.45
N VAL A 129 -23.83 3.70 -17.41
CA VAL A 129 -25.19 4.21 -17.16
C VAL A 129 -26.19 3.33 -17.87
N VAL A 130 -27.21 2.88 -17.13
CA VAL A 130 -28.31 2.07 -17.65
C VAL A 130 -29.61 2.63 -17.09
N ALA A 131 -30.52 3.02 -17.98
CA ALA A 131 -31.85 3.53 -17.61
C ALA A 131 -31.83 4.63 -16.52
N GLY A 132 -30.91 5.59 -16.63
CA GLY A 132 -30.78 6.70 -15.68
C GLY A 132 -30.13 6.36 -14.34
N THR A 133 -29.57 5.16 -14.19
CA THR A 133 -28.78 4.76 -13.02
C THR A 133 -27.33 4.52 -13.42
N VAL A 134 -26.39 5.11 -12.67
CA VAL A 134 -24.96 4.87 -12.80
C VAL A 134 -24.61 3.65 -11.96
N TYR A 135 -23.97 2.66 -12.57
CA TYR A 135 -23.38 1.50 -11.92
C TYR A 135 -21.87 1.68 -11.92
N ALA A 136 -21.28 1.90 -10.75
CA ALA A 136 -19.86 2.13 -10.59
C ALA A 136 -19.21 0.94 -9.88
N THR A 137 -18.03 0.55 -10.35
CA THR A 137 -17.20 -0.51 -9.80
C THR A 137 -15.79 0.02 -9.61
N ALA A 138 -15.19 -0.25 -8.46
CA ALA A 138 -13.78 -0.03 -8.24
C ALA A 138 -13.09 -1.30 -7.75
N THR A 139 -11.95 -1.63 -8.32
CA THR A 139 -11.07 -2.70 -7.85
C THR A 139 -9.83 -2.05 -7.25
N VAL A 140 -9.57 -2.36 -5.97
CA VAL A 140 -8.45 -1.81 -5.20
C VAL A 140 -7.53 -2.95 -4.79
N CYS A 141 -6.24 -2.84 -5.07
CA CYS A 141 -5.23 -3.73 -4.51
C CYS A 141 -4.79 -3.19 -3.14
N LEU A 142 -5.00 -3.98 -2.09
CA LEU A 142 -4.72 -3.59 -0.71
C LEU A 142 -3.61 -4.47 -0.11
N GLU A 143 -2.69 -3.86 0.64
CA GLU A 143 -1.93 -4.55 1.70
C GLU A 143 -2.58 -4.29 3.05
N LEU A 144 -2.99 -5.37 3.68
CA LEU A 144 -3.44 -5.39 5.06
C LEU A 144 -2.28 -5.91 5.89
N LYS A 145 -1.85 -5.16 6.90
CA LYS A 145 -0.73 -5.56 7.73
C LYS A 145 -0.89 -5.15 9.18
N THR A 146 -0.06 -5.75 10.03
CA THR A 146 0.06 -5.37 11.43
C THR A 146 1.50 -4.99 11.71
N VAL A 147 1.69 -3.79 12.27
CA VAL A 147 3.02 -3.23 12.52
C VAL A 147 3.20 -2.87 13.98
N ALA A 148 4.42 -2.93 14.49
CA ALA A 148 4.77 -2.26 15.73
C ALA A 148 6.14 -1.60 15.59
N ARG A 149 6.29 -0.43 16.22
CA ARG A 149 7.60 0.20 16.41
C ARG A 149 8.37 -0.62 17.43
N VAL A 150 9.49 -1.19 17.01
CA VAL A 150 10.34 -2.03 17.88
C VAL A 150 11.79 -1.58 17.80
N GLN A 151 12.53 -1.88 18.85
CA GLN A 151 13.97 -1.79 18.86
C GLN A 151 14.53 -3.20 18.57
N LEU A 152 15.26 -3.34 17.47
CA LEU A 152 15.92 -4.59 17.11
C LEU A 152 17.40 -4.53 17.47
N LEU A 153 17.89 -5.62 18.04
CA LEU A 153 19.31 -5.89 18.21
C LEU A 153 19.78 -6.64 16.97
N VAL A 154 20.50 -5.95 16.09
CA VAL A 154 20.99 -6.53 14.85
C VAL A 154 22.50 -6.77 14.98
N PRO A 155 22.96 -8.02 14.80
CA PRO A 155 24.39 -8.27 14.69
C PRO A 155 24.92 -7.63 13.40
N THR A 156 25.93 -6.77 13.52
CA THR A 156 26.60 -6.18 12.35
C THR A 156 28.01 -6.76 12.21
N TYR A 157 28.51 -6.77 10.98
CA TYR A 157 29.84 -7.30 10.63
C TYR A 157 30.81 -6.18 10.25
N GLY A 158 30.53 -4.96 10.74
CA GLY A 158 31.22 -3.72 10.39
C GLY A 158 30.59 -2.99 9.20
N TYR A 159 31.25 -1.90 8.78
CA TYR A 159 30.84 -1.12 7.63
C TYR A 159 31.42 -1.71 6.34
N CYS A 160 30.64 -1.68 5.25
CA CYS A 160 31.22 -1.88 3.93
C CYS A 160 32.14 -0.68 3.64
N VAL A 161 33.44 -0.94 3.46
CA VAL A 161 34.34 0.07 2.91
C VAL A 161 33.95 0.23 1.44
N GLU A 162 33.38 1.38 1.09
CA GLU A 162 33.11 1.69 -0.31
C GLU A 162 34.43 1.63 -1.10
N PRO A 163 34.49 0.92 -2.24
CA PRO A 163 35.66 0.97 -3.08
C PRO A 163 35.89 2.42 -3.51
N PRO A 164 37.14 2.90 -3.56
CA PRO A 164 37.42 4.26 -4.01
C PRO A 164 36.81 4.47 -5.39
N CYS A 165 35.95 5.48 -5.50
CA CYS A 165 35.33 5.89 -6.76
C CYS A 165 36.42 5.97 -7.83
N GLN A 166 36.43 5.01 -8.75
CA GLN A 166 37.25 5.13 -9.95
C GLN A 166 36.60 6.24 -10.73
N VAL A 167 37.28 7.38 -10.89
CA VAL A 167 36.76 8.53 -11.63
C VAL A 167 36.60 8.15 -13.10
N ALA A 168 35.50 7.49 -13.44
CA ALA A 168 34.89 7.62 -14.75
C ALA A 168 34.28 9.03 -14.76
N ALA A 169 34.72 9.84 -15.72
CA ALA A 169 34.39 11.26 -15.93
C ALA A 169 33.34 11.86 -14.97
N VAL A 170 33.79 12.83 -14.16
CA VAL A 170 32.98 13.58 -13.19
C VAL A 170 31.61 13.94 -13.77
N CYS A 171 30.54 13.34 -13.24
CA CYS A 171 29.19 13.82 -13.47
C CYS A 171 29.09 15.26 -12.90
N PRO A 172 28.58 16.25 -13.65
CA PRO A 172 28.41 17.59 -13.12
C PRO A 172 27.48 17.55 -11.89
N SER A 173 28.04 17.80 -10.72
CA SER A 173 27.28 17.91 -9.47
C SER A 173 26.55 19.26 -9.44
N PRO A 174 25.23 19.28 -9.19
CA PRO A 174 24.50 20.52 -8.95
C PRO A 174 24.70 21.08 -7.52
N PHE A 175 25.48 20.42 -6.66
CA PHE A 175 25.70 20.85 -5.28
C PHE A 175 27.04 21.57 -5.12
N PRO A 176 27.09 22.71 -4.39
CA PRO A 176 28.34 23.39 -4.08
C PRO A 176 29.22 22.50 -3.19
N PRO A 177 30.56 22.57 -3.35
CA PRO A 177 31.49 21.71 -2.62
C PRO A 177 31.39 21.94 -1.11
N GLN A 178 31.26 20.86 -0.35
CA GLN A 178 31.35 20.91 1.11
C GLN A 178 32.82 21.04 1.52
N GLN A 179 33.17 22.13 2.22
CA GLN A 179 34.49 22.33 2.81
C GLN A 179 34.66 21.40 4.02
N GLY A 180 35.62 20.49 3.94
CA GLY A 180 36.03 19.64 5.06
C GLY A 180 36.90 20.39 6.06
N GLY A 181 36.64 20.16 7.35
CA GLY A 181 37.54 20.46 8.47
C GLY A 181 38.09 19.18 9.07
#